data_AF-A0A850UEB4-F1
#
_entry.id   AF-A0A850UEB4-F1
#
_cell.length_a   1.000
_cell.length_b   1.000
_cell.length_c   1.000
_cell.angle_alpha   90.00
_cell.angle_beta   90.00
_cell.angle_gamma   90.00
#
_symmetry.space_group_name_H-M   'P 1'
#
loop_
_entity.id
_entity.type
_entity.pdbx_description
1 polymer ?
#
loop_
_entity_poly.entity_id
_entity_poly.type
_entity_poly.pdbx_seq_one_letter_code
_entity_poly.pdbx_strand_id
1 'polypeptide(L)' 'MFVIEVKVKGGGRYLIFRRYRQFYALHAKLEERYGAESNNGPFTCTLPMLPGKVYVGAKKEIAENRIPILNVYMK' A
#
# COMPACT_ATOMS: atom_id res chain seq x y z
N MET A 1 -4.19 -10.36 8.52
CA MET A 1 -4.97 -9.80 7.40
C MET A 1 -5.44 -8.41 7.83
N PHE A 2 -5.52 -7.44 6.92
CA PHE A 2 -6.09 -6.13 7.19
C PHE A 2 -7.52 -6.08 6.62
N VAL A 3 -8.45 -5.55 7.41
CA VAL A 3 -9.82 -5.28 7.01
C VAL A 3 -9.93 -3.78 6.76
N ILE A 4 -10.38 -3.39 5.57
CA ILE A 4 -10.34 -2.00 5.10
C ILE A 4 -11.72 -1.63 4.60
N GLU A 5 -12.27 -0.53 5.12
CA GLU A 5 -13.48 0.09 4.58
C GLU A 5 -13.12 1.00 3.41
N VAL A 6 -13.77 0.79 2.27
CA VAL A 6 -13.60 1.61 1.07
C VAL A 6 -14.88 2.38 0.81
N LYS A 7 -14.77 3.70 0.68
CA LYS A 7 -15.86 4.57 0.23
C LYS A 7 -15.63 4.95 -1.22
N VAL A 8 -16.60 4.68 -2.09
CA VAL A 8 -16.52 5.07 -3.52
C VAL A 8 -17.18 6.43 -3.77
N LYS A 9 -16.84 7.07 -4.90
CA LYS A 9 -17.40 8.36 -5.31
C LYS A 9 -18.94 8.38 -5.32
N GLY A 10 -19.58 7.26 -5.65
CA GLY A 10 -21.04 7.09 -5.62
C GLY A 10 -21.66 6.87 -4.22
N GLY A 11 -20.89 7.05 -3.14
CA GLY A 11 -21.38 6.95 -1.76
C GLY A 11 -21.42 5.53 -1.19
N GLY A 12 -21.32 4.50 -2.03
CA GLY A 12 -21.26 3.10 -1.61
C GLY A 12 -20.05 2.81 -0.71
N ARG A 13 -20.22 1.87 0.22
CA ARG A 13 -19.17 1.41 1.13
C ARG A 13 -19.10 -0.11 1.14
N TYR A 14 -17.89 -0.65 1.17
CA TYR A 14 -17.68 -2.09 1.30
C TYR A 14 -16.36 -2.39 2.01
N LEU A 15 -16.24 -3.61 2.51
CA LEU A 15 -15.03 -4.11 3.16
C LEU A 15 -14.18 -4.89 2.16
N ILE A 16 -12.87 -4.68 2.20
CA ILE A 16 -11.89 -5.54 1.53
C ILE A 16 -10.92 -6.14 2.55
N PHE A 17 -10.45 -7.33 2.23
CA PHE A 17 -9.49 -8.08 3.03
C PHE A 17 -8.17 -8.17 2.26
N ARG A 18 -7.10 -7.59 2.78
CA ARG A 18 -5.79 -7.59 2.12
C ARG A 18 -4.68 -7.96 3.09
N ARG A 19 -3.69 -8.74 2.64
CA ARG A 19 -2.44 -8.98 3.39
C ARG A 19 -1.35 -8.04 2.90
N TYR A 20 -0.36 -7.80 3.75
CA TYR A 20 0.77 -6.92 3.46
C TYR A 20 1.46 -7.20 2.11
N ARG A 21 1.66 -8.48 1.76
CA ARG A 21 2.30 -8.87 0.49
C ARG A 21 1.57 -8.34 -0.74
N GLN A 22 0.25 -8.13 -0.67
CA GLN A 22 -0.52 -7.56 -1.78
C GLN A 22 -0.25 -6.06 -1.94
N PHE A 23 -0.09 -5.32 -0.85
CA PHE A 23 0.35 -3.91 -0.89
C PHE A 23 1.74 -3.79 -1.52
N TYR A 24 2.67 -4.62 -1.06
CA TYR A 24 4.04 -4.61 -1.58
C TYR A 24 4.10 -4.94 -3.08
N ALA A 25 3.33 -5.93 -3.53
CA ALA A 25 3.26 -6.29 -4.95
C ALA A 25 2.61 -5.20 -5.81
N LEU A 26 1.62 -4.47 -5.28
CA LEU A 26 1.04 -3.31 -5.96
C LEU A 26 2.05 -2.17 -6.04
N HIS A 27 2.72 -1.86 -4.93
CA HIS A 27 3.70 -0.78 -4.87
C HIS A 27 4.85 -0.98 -5.85
N ALA A 28 5.41 -2.18 -5.93
CA ALA A 28 6.47 -2.49 -6.89
C ALA A 28 6.05 -2.23 -8.36
N LYS A 29 4.80 -2.55 -8.72
CA LYS A 29 4.25 -2.24 -10.06
C LYS A 29 4.06 -0.73 -10.28
N LEU A 30 3.71 0.01 -9.23
CA LEU A 30 3.61 1.46 -9.30
C LEU A 30 5.00 2.10 -9.45
N GLU A 31 6.00 1.63 -8.72
CA GLU A 31 7.39 2.09 -8.84
C GLU A 31 7.94 1.84 -10.24
N GLU A 32 7.76 0.62 -10.78
CA GLU A 32 8.17 0.28 -12.15
C GLU A 32 7.53 1.20 -13.20
N ARG A 33 6.25 1.55 -13.01
CA ARG A 33 5.48 2.31 -14.01
C ARG A 33 5.59 3.82 -13.85
N TYR A 34 5.70 4.32 -12.63
CA TYR A 34 5.53 5.74 -12.29
C TYR A 34 6.65 6.29 -11.37
N GLY A 35 7.55 5.45 -10.86
CA GLY A 35 8.67 5.88 -10.02
C GLY A 35 9.69 6.74 -10.78
N ALA A 36 10.65 7.31 -10.05
CA ALA A 36 11.67 8.20 -10.62
C ALA A 36 12.50 7.55 -11.74
N GLU A 37 12.77 6.25 -11.60
CA GLU A 37 13.53 5.45 -12.58
C GLU A 37 12.66 4.88 -13.71
N SER A 38 11.38 5.29 -13.79
CA SER A 38 10.47 4.80 -14.83
C SER A 38 10.80 5.41 -16.19
N ASN A 39 10.89 4.53 -17.19
CA ASN A 39 11.03 4.94 -18.60
C ASN A 39 9.75 5.56 -19.20
N ASN A 40 8.65 5.71 -18.44
CA ASN A 40 7.37 6.27 -18.90
C ASN A 40 7.31 7.82 -18.95
N GLY A 41 8.45 8.50 -19.02
CA GLY A 41 8.54 9.94 -19.30
C GLY A 41 7.60 10.81 -18.45
N PRO A 42 6.62 11.52 -19.07
CA PRO A 42 5.79 12.53 -18.40
C PRO A 42 4.83 11.97 -17.34
N PHE A 43 4.70 10.65 -17.21
CA PHE A 43 3.83 10.01 -16.22
C PHE A 43 4.55 9.67 -14.90
N THR A 44 5.79 10.08 -14.74
CA THR A 44 6.54 9.94 -13.48
C THR A 44 5.88 10.78 -12.37
N CYS A 45 5.78 10.24 -11.15
CA CYS A 45 5.26 10.95 -9.99
C CYS A 45 5.90 10.47 -8.69
N THR A 46 5.85 11.33 -7.66
CA THR A 46 6.34 10.95 -6.33
C THR A 46 5.34 10.00 -5.67
N LEU A 47 5.73 8.74 -5.53
CA LEU A 47 4.93 7.73 -4.84
C LEU A 47 5.08 7.86 -3.31
N PRO A 48 4.02 7.60 -2.54
CA PRO A 48 4.11 7.56 -1.08
C PRO A 48 4.96 6.37 -0.62
N MET A 49 5.69 6.52 0.48
CA MET A 49 6.57 5.46 0.99
C MET A 49 5.76 4.28 1.55
N LEU A 50 6.07 3.06 1.12
CA LEU A 50 5.58 1.83 1.74
C LEU A 50 6.73 1.14 2.51
N PRO A 51 6.52 0.67 3.75
CA PRO A 51 7.59 0.02 4.50
C PRO A 51 8.18 -1.22 3.79
N GLY A 52 9.41 -1.55 4.14
CA GLY A 52 10.06 -2.77 3.65
C GLY A 52 9.41 -4.06 4.16
N LYS A 53 9.86 -5.18 3.61
CA LYS A 53 9.60 -6.50 4.19
C LYS A 53 10.33 -6.60 5.53
N VAL A 54 9.64 -7.17 6.52
CA VAL A 54 10.23 -7.51 7.82
C VAL A 54 10.38 -9.02 7.83
N TYR A 55 11.63 -9.49 7.91
CA TYR A 55 11.96 -10.92 7.79
C TYR A 55 11.92 -11.65 9.14
N VAL A 56 12.11 -10.94 10.25
CA VAL A 56 12.17 -11.47 11.62
C VAL A 56 11.36 -10.58 12.56
N GLY A 57 10.67 -11.18 13.53
CA GLY A 57 9.92 -10.47 14.59
C GLY A 57 8.50 -10.98 14.80
N ALA A 58 7.84 -10.46 15.83
CA ALA A 58 6.48 -10.87 16.21
C ALA A 58 5.45 -10.41 15.16
N LYS A 59 4.84 -11.37 14.45
CA LYS A 59 3.93 -11.09 13.33
C LYS A 59 2.74 -10.20 13.71
N LYS A 60 2.23 -10.31 14.94
CA LYS A 60 1.10 -9.53 15.45
C LYS A 60 1.49 -8.05 15.62
N GLU A 61 2.54 -7.78 16.39
CA GLU A 61 3.06 -6.43 16.62
C GLU A 61 3.46 -5.73 15.32
N ILE A 62 4.12 -6.47 14.41
CA ILE A 62 4.46 -5.95 13.07
C ILE A 62 3.20 -5.54 12.31
N ALA A 63 2.11 -6.30 12.41
CA ALA A 63 0.87 -5.96 11.74
C ALA A 63 0.19 -4.74 12.38
N GLU A 64 0.16 -4.66 13.71
CA GLU A 64 -0.42 -3.53 14.46
C GLU A 64 0.32 -2.22 14.16
N ASN A 65 1.66 -2.23 14.18
CA ASN A 65 2.49 -1.07 13.85
C ASN A 65 2.30 -0.59 12.41
N ARG A 66 1.87 -1.47 11.49
CA ARG A 66 1.60 -1.12 10.09
C ARG A 66 0.25 -0.46 9.88
N ILE A 67 -0.71 -0.57 10.80
CA ILE A 67 -2.06 0.00 10.64
C ILE A 67 -2.00 1.53 10.36
N PRO A 68 -1.38 2.37 11.21
CA PRO A 68 -1.34 3.81 10.96
C PRO A 68 -0.60 4.15 9.66
N ILE A 69 0.45 3.41 9.33
CA ILE A 69 1.25 3.63 8.12
C ILE A 69 0.44 3.31 6.86
N LEU A 70 -0.27 2.18 6.84
CA LEU A 70 -1.13 1.79 5.71
C LEU A 70 -2.30 2.77 5.53
N ASN A 71 -2.84 3.32 6.62
CA ASN A 71 -3.87 4.36 6.53
C ASN A 71 -3.35 5.64 5.85
N VAL A 72 -2.11 6.05 6.14
CA VAL A 72 -1.47 7.19 5.46
C VAL A 72 -1.17 6.86 4.00
N TYR A 73 -0.64 5.66 3.71
CA TYR A 73 -0.32 5.22 2.36
C TYR A 73 -1.53 5.17 1.41
N MET A 74 -2.72 4.85 1.94
CA MET A 74 -3.96 4.74 1.15
C MET A 74 -4.74 6.05 1.01
N LYS A 75 -4.33 7.11 1.71
CA LYS A 75 -5.04 8.40 1.74
C LYS A 75 -4.72 9.23 0.50
#